data_AF-A0A330M1I6-F1
#
_entry.id   AF-A0A330M1I6-F1
#
_cell.length_a   1.000
_cell.length_b   1.000
_cell.length_c   1.000
_cell.angle_alpha   90.00
_cell.angle_beta   90.00
_cell.angle_gamma   90.00
#
_symmetry.space_group_name_H-M   'P 1'
#
loop_
_entity.id
_entity.type
_entity.pdbx_description
1 polymer ?
#
loop_
_entity_poly.entity_id
_entity_poly.type
_entity_poly.pdbx_seq_one_letter_code
_entity_poly.pdbx_strand_id
1 'polypeptide(L)'
;MIVKISPKGSMDQLSQLEVDRLKQSAKSELYQLYRNCSLAVLASGLQSDNAENLFEQFNDFNINVLRRERGIKIELTNPPEAAFVDGKIIRGLQEHLFAVLRDIVYVSNKYDDLKHINLTNSSHITNVVFDILRNGQVIPLEDPNVVVCWGGHSINAIEFQYTREVGYELGLREMNICTGCGPGAMEGPMKGATIGHAKQRISHARYIGLTEPSIIAAEPPNQIVNELVILPDIEKRLEAFVRLGHGIVIFPGGAGTAEELLYLLGILLNKENQDMPFPLVLTGPKESADYFIKIDEFIGATLGEEAQSKYEIVIDDPVRVARVMSHGMDVIKDHRKTTGDSYQYNWSLKIEPEFQLPFTPTHEMMSNLNLHFQDNKAELAANLRRAFSGIVAGNVKMETIKSVKQHGPFEIKGDPKLMAMMDTLLNAFVKQQRMKLPGSKYVPCYRIDN
;
A
#
# COMPACT_ATOMS: atom_id res chain seq x y z
N MET A 1 -9.06 0.65 31.40
CA MET A 1 -10.35 0.21 30.79
C MET A 1 -10.17 -1.18 30.19
N ILE A 2 -11.12 -2.11 30.36
CA ILE A 2 -11.10 -3.43 29.70
C ILE A 2 -12.37 -3.57 28.85
N VAL A 3 -12.21 -3.92 27.58
CA VAL A 3 -13.32 -4.11 26.63
C VAL A 3 -13.24 -5.49 25.99
N LYS A 4 -14.39 -6.16 25.81
CA LYS A 4 -14.48 -7.46 25.14
C LYS A 4 -15.26 -7.34 23.84
N ILE A 5 -14.62 -7.75 22.76
CA ILE A 5 -15.11 -7.62 21.40
C ILE A 5 -15.36 -9.03 20.84
N SER A 6 -16.54 -9.22 20.25
CA SER A 6 -16.89 -10.48 19.58
C SER A 6 -16.58 -10.38 18.09
N PRO A 7 -16.27 -11.49 17.42
CA PRO A 7 -16.01 -11.52 15.98
C PRO A 7 -17.19 -11.00 15.17
N LYS A 8 -16.86 -10.37 14.04
CA LYS A 8 -17.81 -9.91 13.04
C LYS A 8 -17.19 -10.02 11.66
N GLY A 9 -18.01 -10.35 10.66
CA GLY A 9 -17.56 -10.62 9.30
C GLY A 9 -17.24 -12.10 9.06
N SER A 10 -16.64 -12.39 7.90
CA SER A 10 -16.23 -13.72 7.46
C SER A 10 -14.89 -14.12 8.06
N MET A 11 -14.83 -14.28 9.38
CA MET A 11 -13.78 -15.14 9.93
C MET A 11 -14.24 -16.59 9.85
N ASP A 12 -13.45 -17.39 9.17
CA ASP A 12 -13.40 -18.82 9.42
C ASP A 12 -13.03 -19.05 10.89
N GLN A 13 -13.66 -20.05 11.50
CA GLN A 13 -13.44 -20.36 12.90
C GLN A 13 -11.96 -20.74 13.11
N LEU A 14 -11.17 -19.85 13.72
CA LEU A 14 -9.80 -20.21 14.13
C LEU A 14 -9.85 -21.42 15.05
N SER A 15 -9.04 -22.42 14.73
CA SER A 15 -8.85 -23.58 15.57
C SER A 15 -8.18 -23.19 16.88
N GLN A 16 -8.30 -24.08 17.87
CA GLN A 16 -7.67 -23.86 19.16
C GLN A 16 -6.15 -23.71 19.00
N LEU A 17 -5.49 -24.58 18.23
CA LEU A 17 -4.04 -24.54 18.03
C LEU A 17 -3.54 -23.17 17.51
N GLU A 18 -4.26 -22.60 16.56
CA GLU A 18 -3.93 -21.29 15.97
C GLU A 18 -4.01 -20.16 17.01
N VAL A 19 -5.00 -20.23 17.91
CA VAL A 19 -5.14 -19.28 19.02
C VAL A 19 -4.05 -19.46 20.08
N ASP A 20 -3.59 -20.69 20.35
CA ASP A 20 -2.56 -20.92 21.36
C ASP A 20 -1.19 -20.37 20.96
N ARG A 21 -0.85 -20.38 19.66
CA ARG A 21 0.41 -19.78 19.18
C ARG A 21 0.52 -18.29 19.56
N LEU A 22 -0.58 -17.54 19.50
CA LEU A 22 -0.61 -16.14 19.96
C LEU A 22 -0.47 -15.99 21.48
N LYS A 23 -0.79 -17.03 22.26
CA LYS A 23 -0.73 -16.99 23.73
C LYS A 23 0.62 -17.39 24.30
N GLN A 24 1.56 -17.88 23.49
CA GLN A 24 2.79 -18.51 23.99
C GLN A 24 3.70 -17.57 24.79
N SER A 25 3.55 -16.24 24.68
CA SER A 25 4.00 -15.24 25.65
C SER A 25 3.67 -13.83 25.14
N ALA A 26 3.35 -12.88 26.03
CA ALA A 26 3.25 -11.46 25.68
C ALA A 26 4.58 -10.86 25.14
N LYS A 27 5.68 -11.61 25.24
CA LYS A 27 6.99 -11.27 24.67
C LYS A 27 7.31 -11.98 23.35
N SER A 28 6.42 -12.85 22.85
CA SER A 28 6.66 -13.49 21.55
C SER A 28 6.59 -12.47 20.41
N GLU A 29 7.41 -12.67 19.38
CA GLU A 29 7.45 -11.79 18.20
C GLU A 29 6.08 -11.70 17.53
N LEU A 30 5.40 -12.85 17.36
CA LEU A 30 4.06 -12.92 16.79
C LEU A 30 3.01 -12.14 17.61
N TYR A 31 3.08 -12.22 18.95
CA TYR A 31 2.19 -11.42 19.80
C TYR A 31 2.47 -9.92 19.65
N GLN A 32 3.75 -9.51 19.63
CA GLN A 32 4.10 -8.10 19.47
C GLN A 32 3.67 -7.56 18.10
N LEU A 33 3.85 -8.35 17.04
CA LEU A 33 3.35 -8.05 15.70
C LEU A 33 1.83 -7.85 15.70
N TYR A 34 1.09 -8.80 16.26
CA TYR A 34 -0.37 -8.74 16.38
C TYR A 34 -0.85 -7.55 17.20
N ARG A 35 -0.21 -7.30 18.34
CA ARG A 35 -0.48 -6.15 19.22
C ARG A 35 -0.28 -4.84 18.48
N ASN A 36 0.85 -4.68 17.80
CA ASN A 36 1.22 -3.43 17.15
C ASN A 36 0.31 -3.13 15.96
N CYS A 37 -0.02 -4.13 15.14
CA CYS A 37 -0.97 -3.98 14.04
C CYS A 37 -2.39 -3.64 14.56
N SER A 38 -2.82 -4.30 15.64
CA SER A 38 -4.13 -4.03 16.25
C SER A 38 -4.22 -2.63 16.85
N LEU A 39 -3.14 -2.14 17.46
CA LEU A 39 -3.06 -0.77 17.97
C LEU A 39 -3.13 0.25 16.84
N ALA A 40 -2.41 0.01 15.74
CA ALA A 40 -2.45 0.87 14.56
C ALA A 40 -3.87 1.00 13.98
N VAL A 41 -4.61 -0.11 13.86
CA VAL A 41 -6.02 -0.11 13.46
C VAL A 41 -6.87 0.76 14.40
N LEU A 42 -6.76 0.55 15.70
CA LEU A 42 -7.52 1.31 16.71
C LEU A 42 -7.15 2.80 16.72
N ALA A 43 -5.97 3.14 16.24
CA ALA A 43 -5.43 4.50 16.19
C ALA A 43 -5.73 5.24 14.87
N SER A 44 -6.43 4.64 13.90
CA SER A 44 -6.72 5.22 12.57
C SER A 44 -7.38 6.61 12.56
N GLY A 45 -7.96 7.07 13.67
CA GLY A 45 -8.51 8.42 13.83
C GLY A 45 -7.53 9.46 14.37
N LEU A 46 -6.31 9.06 14.76
CA LEU A 46 -5.29 9.96 15.28
C LEU A 46 -4.51 10.59 14.12
N GLN A 47 -4.38 11.92 14.12
CA GLN A 47 -3.57 12.64 13.12
C GLN A 47 -2.09 12.57 13.50
N SER A 48 -1.43 11.45 13.21
CA SER A 48 0.02 11.27 13.40
C SER A 48 0.57 10.32 12.35
N ASP A 49 1.70 10.69 11.76
CA ASP A 49 2.52 9.86 10.86
C ASP A 49 3.73 9.23 11.60
N ASN A 50 3.84 9.44 12.92
CA ASN A 50 4.94 8.95 13.72
C ASN A 50 4.52 7.73 14.55
N ALA A 51 4.95 6.55 14.10
CA ALA A 51 4.74 5.28 14.79
C ALA A 51 5.37 5.23 16.19
N GLU A 52 6.54 5.86 16.40
CA GLU A 52 7.24 5.87 17.70
C GLU A 52 6.37 6.54 18.77
N ASN A 53 5.85 7.74 18.46
CA ASN A 53 4.95 8.46 19.36
C ASN A 53 3.67 7.66 19.67
N LEU A 54 3.12 6.95 18.69
CA LEU A 54 1.92 6.13 18.87
C LEU A 54 2.18 4.99 19.88
N PHE A 55 3.27 4.26 19.71
CA PHE A 55 3.60 3.14 20.60
C PHE A 55 4.02 3.60 22.00
N GLU A 56 4.67 4.76 22.13
CA GLU A 56 4.99 5.37 23.42
C GLU A 56 3.74 5.83 24.16
N GLN A 57 2.80 6.48 23.46
CA GLN A 57 1.55 6.97 24.02
C GLN A 57 0.68 5.82 24.56
N PHE A 58 0.66 4.68 23.86
CA PHE A 58 -0.12 3.51 24.22
C PHE A 58 0.77 2.33 24.65
N ASN A 59 1.74 2.61 25.52
CA ASN A 59 2.64 1.58 26.04
C ASN A 59 1.93 0.55 26.94
N ASP A 60 0.81 0.93 27.54
CA ASP A 60 -0.01 0.12 28.46
C ASP A 60 -1.13 -0.64 27.73
N PHE A 61 -1.34 -0.37 26.44
CA PHE A 61 -2.26 -1.10 25.59
C PHE A 61 -1.87 -2.58 25.52
N ASN A 62 -2.84 -3.48 25.69
CA ASN A 62 -2.66 -4.91 25.51
C ASN A 62 -3.87 -5.55 24.85
N ILE A 63 -3.63 -6.65 24.14
CA ILE A 63 -4.67 -7.39 23.42
C ILE A 63 -4.56 -8.89 23.69
N ASN A 64 -5.67 -9.51 24.09
CA ASN A 64 -5.73 -10.93 24.39
C ASN A 64 -6.78 -11.61 23.51
N VAL A 65 -6.42 -12.75 22.91
CA VAL A 65 -7.39 -13.61 22.22
C VAL A 65 -7.97 -14.63 23.21
N LEU A 66 -9.24 -14.43 23.56
CA LEU A 66 -9.98 -15.26 24.48
C LEU A 66 -10.74 -16.36 23.73
N ARG A 67 -10.68 -17.58 24.28
CA ARG A 67 -11.48 -18.72 23.80
C ARG A 67 -12.85 -18.71 24.47
N ARG A 68 -13.90 -18.98 23.72
CA ARG A 68 -15.28 -19.17 24.20
C ARG A 68 -15.93 -20.32 23.44
N GLU A 69 -17.03 -20.84 23.99
CA GLU A 69 -17.77 -21.96 23.38
C GLU A 69 -18.29 -21.65 21.97
N ARG A 70 -18.60 -20.37 21.69
CA ARG A 70 -19.09 -19.89 20.39
C ARG A 70 -18.00 -19.29 19.50
N GLY A 71 -16.73 -19.63 19.74
CA GLY A 71 -15.57 -19.15 18.99
C GLY A 71 -14.67 -18.21 19.79
N ILE A 72 -13.98 -17.31 19.10
CA ILE A 72 -12.99 -16.42 19.71
C ILE A 72 -13.61 -15.09 20.17
N LYS A 73 -12.95 -14.40 21.09
CA LYS A 73 -13.20 -13.00 21.45
C LYS A 73 -11.87 -12.27 21.61
N ILE A 74 -11.86 -10.98 21.32
CA ILE A 74 -10.70 -10.12 21.61
C ILE A 74 -11.00 -9.37 22.90
N GLU A 75 -10.06 -9.39 23.84
CA GLU A 75 -10.07 -8.52 25.02
C GLU A 75 -9.00 -7.44 24.83
N LEU A 76 -9.42 -6.19 24.92
CA LEU A 76 -8.56 -5.01 24.84
C LEU A 76 -8.40 -4.41 26.22
N THR A 77 -7.16 -4.13 26.61
CA THR A 77 -6.80 -3.37 27.81
C THR A 77 -6.27 -2.02 27.36
N ASN A 78 -6.85 -0.93 27.88
CA ASN A 78 -6.50 0.46 27.57
C ASN A 78 -6.42 0.77 26.06
N PRO A 79 -7.46 0.43 25.25
CA PRO A 79 -7.48 0.81 23.84
C PRO A 79 -7.65 2.33 23.67
N PRO A 80 -7.23 2.91 22.53
CA PRO A 80 -7.52 4.30 22.19
C PRO A 80 -9.02 4.62 22.28
N GLU A 81 -9.38 5.68 23.03
CA GLU A 81 -10.78 6.06 23.24
C GLU A 81 -11.47 6.49 21.93
N ALA A 82 -10.72 7.08 21.00
CA ALA A 82 -11.20 7.49 19.69
C ALA A 82 -11.74 6.33 18.82
N ALA A 83 -11.44 5.08 19.17
CA ALA A 83 -12.00 3.90 18.51
C ALA A 83 -13.47 3.62 18.88
N PHE A 84 -14.02 4.35 19.87
CA PHE A 84 -15.34 4.11 20.44
C PHE A 84 -16.28 5.30 20.21
N VAL A 85 -17.55 5.00 19.94
CA VAL A 85 -18.67 5.95 19.93
C VAL A 85 -19.68 5.47 20.97
N ASP A 86 -19.96 6.30 21.98
CA ASP A 86 -20.83 5.97 23.12
C ASP A 86 -20.45 4.63 23.80
N GLY A 87 -19.14 4.41 23.96
CA GLY A 87 -18.59 3.20 24.58
C GLY A 87 -18.67 1.93 23.72
N LYS A 88 -19.10 2.03 22.45
CA LYS A 88 -19.12 0.91 21.49
C LYS A 88 -18.07 1.13 20.42
N ILE A 89 -17.28 0.10 20.14
CA ILE A 89 -16.27 0.17 19.08
C ILE A 89 -16.93 0.44 17.72
N ILE A 90 -16.29 1.26 16.90
CA ILE A 90 -16.69 1.48 15.50
C ILE A 90 -16.65 0.14 14.76
N ARG A 91 -17.71 -0.15 13.99
CA ARG A 91 -17.89 -1.47 13.34
C ARG A 91 -16.76 -1.81 12.36
N GLY A 92 -16.29 -0.85 11.57
CA GLY A 92 -15.16 -1.06 10.65
C GLY A 92 -13.87 -1.43 11.40
N LEU A 93 -13.58 -0.77 12.51
CA LEU A 93 -12.42 -1.11 13.36
C LEU A 93 -12.53 -2.51 13.98
N GLN A 94 -13.74 -2.89 14.38
CA GLN A 94 -14.00 -4.25 14.84
C GLN A 94 -13.67 -5.27 13.75
N GLU A 95 -14.12 -5.05 12.51
CA GLU A 95 -13.83 -5.92 11.36
C GLU A 95 -12.33 -5.95 11.04
N HIS A 96 -11.64 -4.80 11.05
CA HIS A 96 -10.20 -4.70 10.85
C HIS A 96 -9.38 -5.45 11.90
N LEU A 97 -9.76 -5.40 13.19
CA LEU A 97 -9.08 -6.17 14.23
C LEU A 97 -9.10 -7.68 13.95
N PHE A 98 -10.20 -8.18 13.38
CA PHE A 98 -10.30 -9.58 13.00
C PHE A 98 -9.59 -9.90 11.68
N ALA A 99 -9.51 -8.94 10.74
CA ALA A 99 -8.64 -9.08 9.57
C ALA A 99 -7.15 -9.16 9.96
N VAL A 100 -6.71 -8.32 10.90
CA VAL A 100 -5.35 -8.37 11.48
C VAL A 100 -5.07 -9.74 12.07
N LEU A 101 -6.00 -10.26 12.87
CA LEU A 101 -5.88 -11.57 13.49
C LEU A 101 -5.81 -12.68 12.43
N ARG A 102 -6.73 -12.67 11.45
CA ARG A 102 -6.79 -13.63 10.35
C ARG A 102 -5.46 -13.70 9.63
N ASP A 103 -4.93 -12.56 9.18
CA ASP A 103 -3.77 -12.53 8.29
C ASP A 103 -2.46 -12.88 9.02
N ILE A 104 -2.26 -12.34 10.23
CA ILE A 104 -1.04 -12.63 11.01
C ILE A 104 -0.98 -14.09 11.42
N VAL A 105 -2.10 -14.67 11.88
CA VAL A 105 -2.16 -16.08 12.30
C VAL A 105 -2.03 -16.99 11.09
N TYR A 106 -2.72 -16.68 9.99
CA TYR A 106 -2.67 -17.48 8.77
C TYR A 106 -1.25 -17.55 8.20
N VAL A 107 -0.59 -16.39 8.03
CA VAL A 107 0.76 -16.33 7.46
C VAL A 107 1.75 -17.09 8.34
N SER A 108 1.76 -16.84 9.65
CA SER A 108 2.68 -17.51 10.57
C SER A 108 2.47 -19.03 10.60
N ASN A 109 1.22 -19.50 10.64
CA ASN A 109 0.94 -20.93 10.67
C ASN A 109 1.27 -21.64 9.37
N LYS A 110 1.04 -20.96 8.25
CA LYS A 110 1.21 -21.57 6.95
C LYS A 110 2.65 -21.50 6.47
N TYR A 111 3.42 -20.45 6.77
CA TYR A 111 4.72 -20.24 6.10
C TYR A 111 5.95 -20.37 7.00
N ASP A 112 5.85 -20.22 8.33
CA ASP A 112 7.03 -20.22 9.21
C ASP A 112 7.75 -21.59 9.26
N ASP A 113 7.02 -22.68 9.04
CA ASP A 113 7.53 -24.06 9.19
C ASP A 113 7.65 -24.84 7.86
N LEU A 114 7.35 -24.22 6.71
CA LEU A 114 7.29 -24.95 5.43
C LEU A 114 8.62 -24.99 4.70
N LYS A 115 9.31 -26.13 4.82
CA LYS A 115 10.55 -26.46 4.09
C LYS A 115 10.44 -26.46 2.55
N HIS A 116 9.22 -26.50 1.99
CA HIS A 116 9.01 -26.61 0.54
C HIS A 116 8.74 -25.26 -0.15
N ILE A 117 8.57 -24.17 0.60
CA ILE A 117 8.35 -22.83 0.05
C ILE A 117 9.66 -22.06 0.08
N ASN A 118 10.27 -21.93 -1.09
CA ASN A 118 11.41 -21.04 -1.29
C ASN A 118 10.95 -19.59 -1.59
N LEU A 119 11.06 -18.70 -0.61
CA LEU A 119 10.71 -17.26 -0.76
C LEU A 119 11.76 -16.43 -1.52
N THR A 120 12.75 -17.08 -2.14
CA THR A 120 13.59 -16.46 -3.19
C THR A 120 13.16 -16.86 -4.60
N ASN A 121 12.21 -17.80 -4.74
CA ASN A 121 11.66 -18.21 -6.02
C ASN A 121 10.42 -17.35 -6.37
N SER A 122 10.46 -16.70 -7.52
CA SER A 122 9.39 -15.82 -8.03
C SER A 122 8.00 -16.47 -8.04
N SER A 123 7.88 -17.70 -8.56
CA SER A 123 6.60 -18.41 -8.64
C SER A 123 6.02 -18.71 -7.25
N HIS A 124 6.87 -19.08 -6.30
CA HIS A 124 6.43 -19.29 -4.92
C HIS A 124 5.92 -18.00 -4.29
N ILE A 125 6.63 -16.87 -4.48
CA ILE A 125 6.21 -15.56 -3.96
C ILE A 125 4.83 -15.20 -4.51
N THR A 126 4.60 -15.30 -5.82
CA THR A 126 3.30 -15.01 -6.44
C THR A 126 2.19 -15.92 -5.90
N ASN A 127 2.47 -17.20 -5.68
CA ASN A 127 1.50 -18.12 -5.07
C ASN A 127 1.20 -17.77 -3.60
N VAL A 128 2.20 -17.30 -2.84
CA VAL A 128 1.98 -16.81 -1.46
C VAL A 128 1.08 -15.57 -1.47
N VAL A 129 1.33 -14.61 -2.37
CA VAL A 129 0.49 -13.41 -2.50
C VAL A 129 -0.96 -13.80 -2.84
N PHE A 130 -1.14 -14.64 -3.86
CA PHE A 130 -2.48 -15.15 -4.22
C PHE A 130 -3.18 -15.83 -3.05
N ASP A 131 -2.48 -16.70 -2.33
CA ASP A 131 -3.06 -17.46 -1.23
C ASP A 131 -3.46 -16.58 -0.04
N ILE A 132 -2.69 -15.53 0.26
CA ILE A 132 -3.04 -14.53 1.27
C ILE A 132 -4.27 -13.73 0.84
N LEU A 133 -4.33 -13.26 -0.42
CA LEU A 133 -5.51 -12.54 -0.93
C LEU A 133 -6.76 -13.42 -0.97
N ARG A 134 -6.60 -14.72 -1.28
CA ARG A 134 -7.68 -15.71 -1.23
C ARG A 134 -8.21 -15.91 0.19
N ASN A 135 -7.32 -16.11 1.15
CA ASN A 135 -7.68 -16.18 2.57
C ASN A 135 -8.30 -14.86 3.07
N GLY A 136 -7.84 -13.75 2.51
CA GLY A 136 -8.38 -12.41 2.69
C GLY A 136 -9.80 -12.21 2.16
N GLN A 137 -10.28 -13.15 1.33
CA GLN A 137 -11.54 -13.09 0.59
C GLN A 137 -11.68 -11.88 -0.34
N VAL A 138 -10.54 -11.37 -0.86
CA VAL A 138 -10.53 -10.19 -1.74
C VAL A 138 -10.43 -10.52 -3.23
N ILE A 139 -10.63 -11.78 -3.61
CA ILE A 139 -10.67 -12.26 -5.01
C ILE A 139 -12.02 -12.94 -5.35
N PRO A 140 -13.16 -12.25 -5.17
CA PRO A 140 -14.48 -12.80 -5.47
C PRO A 140 -14.66 -13.00 -6.99
N LEU A 141 -15.45 -13.99 -7.39
CA LEU A 141 -15.74 -14.29 -8.79
C LEU A 141 -16.61 -13.21 -9.46
N GLU A 142 -15.98 -12.10 -9.83
CA GLU A 142 -16.59 -10.93 -10.49
C GLU A 142 -15.84 -10.54 -11.77
N ASP A 143 -16.50 -9.77 -12.63
CA ASP A 143 -15.86 -9.10 -13.77
C ASP A 143 -14.85 -8.03 -13.30
N PRO A 144 -13.88 -7.62 -14.14
CA PRO A 144 -12.94 -6.54 -13.83
C PRO A 144 -13.62 -5.25 -13.36
N ASN A 145 -13.37 -4.86 -12.11
CA ASN A 145 -13.97 -3.64 -11.53
C ASN A 145 -13.10 -2.93 -10.47
N VAL A 146 -11.89 -3.43 -10.17
CA VAL A 146 -11.03 -2.88 -9.11
C VAL A 146 -10.04 -1.87 -9.69
N VAL A 147 -10.14 -0.62 -9.26
CA VAL A 147 -9.17 0.45 -9.54
C VAL A 147 -8.29 0.67 -8.30
N VAL A 148 -6.98 0.53 -8.47
CA VAL A 148 -6.02 0.89 -7.42
C VAL A 148 -5.78 2.39 -7.47
N CYS A 149 -5.85 3.05 -6.32
CA CYS A 149 -5.52 4.46 -6.17
C CYS A 149 -4.29 4.63 -5.28
N TRP A 150 -3.24 5.21 -5.86
CA TRP A 150 -1.99 5.56 -5.19
C TRP A 150 -1.85 7.07 -5.10
N GLY A 151 -1.11 7.55 -4.08
CA GLY A 151 -0.87 8.99 -3.89
C GLY A 151 -0.35 9.29 -2.48
N GLY A 152 -0.10 10.56 -2.21
CA GLY A 152 0.51 10.97 -0.94
C GLY A 152 -0.39 10.78 0.29
N HIS A 153 0.21 10.34 1.40
CA HIS A 153 -0.42 10.40 2.73
C HIS A 153 -0.56 11.86 3.22
N SER A 154 0.38 12.74 2.83
CA SER A 154 0.40 14.18 3.14
C SER A 154 0.11 14.97 1.87
N ILE A 155 -1.13 15.43 1.73
CA ILE A 155 -1.61 16.24 0.60
C ILE A 155 -2.44 17.42 1.10
N ASN A 156 -2.52 18.48 0.30
CA ASN A 156 -3.31 19.66 0.67
C ASN A 156 -4.82 19.43 0.43
N ALA A 157 -5.65 20.39 0.87
CA ALA A 157 -7.11 20.28 0.77
C ALA A 157 -7.62 20.23 -0.68
N ILE A 158 -6.95 20.91 -1.62
CA ILE A 158 -7.33 20.94 -3.05
C ILE A 158 -7.08 19.56 -3.66
N GLU A 159 -5.89 18.99 -3.45
CA GLU A 159 -5.55 17.63 -3.88
C GLU A 159 -6.49 16.59 -3.25
N PHE A 160 -6.77 16.70 -1.94
CA PHE A 160 -7.69 15.79 -1.26
C PHE A 160 -9.12 15.85 -1.82
N GLN A 161 -9.62 17.05 -2.11
CA GLN A 161 -10.93 17.22 -2.72
C GLN A 161 -10.97 16.64 -4.14
N TYR A 162 -9.91 16.83 -4.93
CA TYR A 162 -9.80 16.22 -6.26
C TYR A 162 -9.78 14.69 -6.22
N THR A 163 -9.05 14.07 -5.28
CA THR A 163 -9.06 12.59 -5.15
C THR A 163 -10.45 12.06 -4.80
N ARG A 164 -11.21 12.81 -4.00
CA ARG A 164 -12.61 12.51 -3.68
C ARG A 164 -13.53 12.66 -4.91
N GLU A 165 -13.31 13.64 -5.76
CA GLU A 165 -14.07 13.82 -7.00
C GLU A 165 -13.80 12.70 -8.00
N VAL A 166 -12.53 12.30 -8.17
CA VAL A 166 -12.17 11.12 -8.97
C VAL A 166 -12.83 9.87 -8.40
N GLY A 167 -12.73 9.63 -7.09
CA GLY A 167 -13.39 8.49 -6.44
C GLY A 167 -14.91 8.49 -6.64
N TYR A 168 -15.55 9.66 -6.58
CA TYR A 168 -16.97 9.81 -6.85
C TYR A 168 -17.32 9.41 -8.29
N GLU A 169 -16.54 9.87 -9.27
CA GLU A 169 -16.73 9.52 -10.68
C GLU A 169 -16.46 8.03 -10.96
N LEU A 170 -15.51 7.41 -10.25
CA LEU A 170 -15.27 5.97 -10.30
C LEU A 170 -16.49 5.20 -9.76
N GLY A 171 -17.00 5.58 -8.58
CA GLY A 171 -18.17 4.93 -7.98
C GLY A 171 -19.47 5.12 -8.77
N LEU A 172 -19.61 6.21 -9.54
CA LEU A 172 -20.71 6.38 -10.48
C LEU A 172 -20.69 5.38 -11.64
N ARG A 173 -19.56 4.72 -11.87
CA ARG A 173 -19.35 3.71 -12.92
C ARG A 173 -19.15 2.31 -12.31
N GLU A 174 -19.63 2.12 -11.08
CA GLU A 174 -19.65 0.82 -10.39
C GLU A 174 -18.26 0.20 -10.16
N MET A 175 -17.20 1.02 -10.18
CA MET A 175 -15.83 0.57 -9.92
C MET A 175 -15.50 0.60 -8.43
N ASN A 176 -14.92 -0.49 -7.96
CA ASN A 176 -14.39 -0.66 -6.63
C ASN A 176 -13.01 -0.02 -6.48
N ILE A 177 -12.64 0.31 -5.24
CA ILE A 177 -11.41 1.05 -4.94
C ILE A 177 -10.47 0.20 -4.07
N CYS A 178 -9.21 0.12 -4.48
CA CYS A 178 -8.12 -0.47 -3.72
C CYS A 178 -7.05 0.59 -3.38
N THR A 179 -6.56 0.65 -2.14
CA THR A 179 -5.53 1.63 -1.72
C THR A 179 -4.56 1.04 -0.70
N GLY A 180 -3.54 1.83 -0.33
CA GLY A 180 -2.64 1.59 0.80
C GLY A 180 -3.22 1.83 2.21
N CYS A 181 -4.53 2.04 2.31
CA CYS A 181 -5.30 2.26 3.54
C CYS A 181 -5.08 3.58 4.28
N GLY A 182 -3.93 4.25 4.13
CA GLY A 182 -3.57 5.45 4.90
C GLY A 182 -4.44 6.70 4.67
N PRO A 183 -4.03 7.86 5.21
CA PRO A 183 -4.74 9.12 5.02
C PRO A 183 -4.52 9.72 3.63
N GLY A 184 -5.07 10.92 3.38
CA GLY A 184 -4.78 11.68 2.17
C GLY A 184 -5.36 11.03 0.92
N ALA A 185 -4.53 10.79 -0.09
CA ALA A 185 -4.95 10.21 -1.37
C ALA A 185 -5.37 8.73 -1.25
N MET A 186 -5.04 8.06 -0.14
CA MET A 186 -5.49 6.69 0.14
C MET A 186 -6.87 6.63 0.81
N GLU A 187 -7.41 7.77 1.26
CA GLU A 187 -8.73 7.87 1.90
C GLU A 187 -9.77 8.60 1.03
N GLY A 188 -9.36 9.69 0.37
CA GLY A 188 -10.24 10.54 -0.42
C GLY A 188 -11.06 9.80 -1.50
N PRO A 189 -10.45 8.94 -2.34
CA PRO A 189 -11.18 8.19 -3.36
C PRO A 189 -12.30 7.31 -2.79
N MET A 190 -12.06 6.64 -1.66
CA MET A 190 -13.09 5.79 -1.01
C MET A 190 -14.26 6.62 -0.49
N LYS A 191 -14.01 7.81 0.08
CA LYS A 191 -15.06 8.76 0.48
C LYS A 191 -15.91 9.21 -0.71
N GLY A 192 -15.26 9.47 -1.85
CA GLY A 192 -15.94 9.83 -3.10
C GLY A 192 -16.81 8.69 -3.61
N ALA A 193 -16.20 7.52 -3.77
CA ALA A 193 -16.83 6.32 -4.31
C ALA A 193 -18.04 5.90 -3.47
N THR A 194 -18.00 6.08 -2.14
CA THR A 194 -19.15 5.82 -1.26
C THR A 194 -20.40 6.60 -1.68
N ILE A 195 -20.25 7.86 -2.10
CA ILE A 195 -21.37 8.67 -2.58
C ILE A 195 -21.78 8.26 -4.00
N GLY A 196 -20.82 7.94 -4.87
CA GLY A 196 -21.08 7.45 -6.23
C GLY A 196 -21.87 6.15 -6.22
N HIS A 197 -21.41 5.15 -5.47
CA HIS A 197 -22.05 3.86 -5.26
C HIS A 197 -23.47 4.00 -4.67
N ALA A 198 -23.66 4.89 -3.68
CA ALA A 198 -24.98 5.13 -3.12
C ALA A 198 -25.98 5.69 -4.14
N LYS A 199 -25.52 6.52 -5.10
CA LYS A 199 -26.35 7.01 -6.21
C LYS A 199 -26.70 5.89 -7.19
N GLN A 200 -25.75 5.00 -7.47
CA GLN A 200 -25.95 3.82 -8.34
C GLN A 200 -26.61 2.63 -7.63
N ARG A 201 -26.98 2.76 -6.35
CA ARG A 201 -27.62 1.69 -5.54
C ARG A 201 -26.75 0.43 -5.38
N ILE A 202 -25.43 0.59 -5.42
CA ILE A 202 -24.47 -0.49 -5.14
C ILE A 202 -24.39 -0.69 -3.62
N SER A 203 -24.94 -1.81 -3.14
CA SER A 203 -24.97 -2.16 -1.71
C SER A 203 -23.72 -2.91 -1.23
N HIS A 204 -22.93 -3.45 -2.16
CA HIS A 204 -21.75 -4.28 -1.88
C HIS A 204 -20.50 -3.68 -2.52
N ALA A 205 -20.30 -2.38 -2.33
CA ALA A 205 -19.07 -1.71 -2.75
C ALA A 205 -17.86 -2.27 -2.00
N ARG A 206 -16.76 -2.49 -2.71
CA ARG A 206 -15.52 -3.02 -2.15
C ARG A 206 -14.49 -1.89 -2.02
N TYR A 207 -14.07 -1.67 -0.78
CA TYR A 207 -13.03 -0.72 -0.39
C TYR A 207 -11.88 -1.52 0.21
N ILE A 208 -10.99 -1.92 -0.68
CA ILE A 208 -9.89 -2.84 -0.39
C ILE A 208 -8.71 -2.02 0.14
N GLY A 209 -8.25 -2.40 1.33
CA GLY A 209 -7.06 -1.84 1.94
C GLY A 209 -5.96 -2.89 1.98
N LEU A 210 -4.84 -2.64 1.31
CA LEU A 210 -3.65 -3.47 1.37
C LEU A 210 -2.56 -2.76 2.17
N THR A 211 -2.15 -3.34 3.29
CA THR A 211 -1.09 -2.81 4.16
C THR A 211 -0.10 -3.92 4.52
N GLU A 212 0.94 -3.57 5.27
CA GLU A 212 1.90 -4.52 5.81
C GLU A 212 2.43 -4.03 7.18
N PRO A 213 2.99 -4.89 8.03
CA PRO A 213 3.27 -4.54 9.42
C PRO A 213 4.21 -3.36 9.65
N SER A 214 5.16 -3.10 8.75
CA SER A 214 6.17 -2.06 8.95
C SER A 214 5.66 -0.64 8.67
N ILE A 215 4.56 -0.51 7.91
CA ILE A 215 3.95 0.76 7.52
C ILE A 215 2.60 1.01 8.17
N ILE A 216 1.88 -0.02 8.63
CA ILE A 216 0.51 0.10 9.16
C ILE A 216 0.40 1.11 10.32
N ALA A 217 1.44 1.30 11.12
CA ALA A 217 1.43 2.26 12.22
C ALA A 217 1.59 3.73 11.76
N ALA A 218 2.28 3.96 10.64
CA ALA A 218 2.47 5.29 10.05
C ALA A 218 1.30 5.65 9.11
N GLU A 219 0.75 4.65 8.43
CA GLU A 219 -0.38 4.78 7.51
C GLU A 219 -1.50 3.82 7.93
N PRO A 220 -2.17 4.08 9.07
CA PRO A 220 -3.19 3.19 9.59
C PRO A 220 -4.41 3.13 8.68
N PRO A 221 -5.12 1.98 8.63
CA PRO A 221 -6.24 1.82 7.74
C PRO A 221 -7.40 2.73 8.11
N ASN A 222 -7.80 3.59 7.17
CA ASN A 222 -8.95 4.45 7.35
C ASN A 222 -10.24 3.63 7.53
N GLN A 223 -11.21 4.20 8.24
CA GLN A 223 -12.40 3.48 8.72
C GLN A 223 -13.42 3.14 7.62
N ILE A 224 -13.21 3.58 6.37
CA ILE A 224 -14.09 3.26 5.22
C ILE A 224 -13.66 1.95 4.55
N VAL A 225 -12.40 1.55 4.70
CA VAL A 225 -11.92 0.22 4.26
C VAL A 225 -12.85 -0.85 4.84
N ASN A 226 -13.40 -1.70 3.99
CA ASN A 226 -14.26 -2.82 4.41
C ASN A 226 -13.65 -4.19 4.09
N GLU A 227 -12.57 -4.23 3.32
CA GLU A 227 -11.78 -5.41 3.03
C GLU A 227 -10.30 -5.11 3.31
N LEU A 228 -9.85 -5.35 4.54
CA LEU A 228 -8.45 -5.16 4.94
C LEU A 228 -7.65 -6.46 4.72
N VAL A 229 -6.46 -6.35 4.13
CA VAL A 229 -5.48 -7.44 4.05
C VAL A 229 -4.11 -6.96 4.51
N ILE A 230 -3.46 -7.72 5.37
CA ILE A 230 -2.09 -7.49 5.83
C ILE A 230 -1.15 -8.44 5.11
N LEU A 231 -0.31 -7.89 4.23
CA LEU A 231 0.74 -8.63 3.53
C LEU A 231 2.00 -8.70 4.40
N PRO A 232 2.90 -9.67 4.16
CA PRO A 232 4.08 -9.85 5.03
C PRO A 232 5.12 -8.74 4.92
N ASP A 233 5.23 -8.11 3.75
CA ASP A 233 6.23 -7.08 3.46
C ASP A 233 5.77 -6.16 2.31
N ILE A 234 6.56 -5.11 2.04
CA ILE A 234 6.28 -4.09 1.02
C ILE A 234 6.22 -4.70 -0.37
N GLU A 235 7.14 -5.58 -0.74
CA GLU A 235 7.18 -6.17 -2.07
C GLU A 235 5.96 -7.04 -2.36
N LYS A 236 5.50 -7.84 -1.38
CA LYS A 236 4.25 -8.62 -1.52
C LYS A 236 3.03 -7.72 -1.55
N ARG A 237 3.04 -6.58 -0.84
CA ARG A 237 2.00 -5.55 -0.95
C ARG A 237 1.97 -4.94 -2.35
N LEU A 238 3.12 -4.59 -2.92
CA LEU A 238 3.24 -4.06 -4.28
C LEU A 238 2.78 -5.07 -5.33
N GLU A 239 3.17 -6.34 -5.21
CA GLU A 239 2.69 -7.40 -6.09
C GLU A 239 1.16 -7.57 -5.97
N ALA A 240 0.61 -7.54 -4.75
CA ALA A 240 -0.83 -7.64 -4.55
C ALA A 240 -1.61 -6.53 -5.27
N PHE A 241 -1.11 -5.28 -5.28
CA PHE A 241 -1.75 -4.19 -6.03
C PHE A 241 -1.82 -4.47 -7.53
N VAL A 242 -0.72 -4.84 -8.17
CA VAL A 242 -0.67 -5.01 -9.63
C VAL A 242 -1.34 -6.30 -10.11
N ARG A 243 -1.49 -7.29 -9.22
CA ARG A 243 -2.21 -8.53 -9.50
C ARG A 243 -3.73 -8.38 -9.37
N LEU A 244 -4.18 -7.63 -8.36
CA LEU A 244 -5.61 -7.41 -8.07
C LEU A 244 -6.21 -6.25 -8.88
N GLY A 245 -5.40 -5.22 -9.16
CA GLY A 245 -5.82 -4.04 -9.90
C GLY A 245 -6.07 -4.33 -11.37
N HIS A 246 -7.20 -3.83 -11.87
CA HIS A 246 -7.52 -3.79 -13.30
C HIS A 246 -7.21 -2.41 -13.90
N GLY A 247 -6.78 -1.47 -13.09
CA GLY A 247 -6.38 -0.14 -13.53
C GLY A 247 -5.82 0.60 -12.35
N ILE A 248 -4.90 1.53 -12.61
CA ILE A 248 -4.24 2.29 -11.56
C ILE A 248 -4.38 3.77 -11.84
N VAL A 249 -4.81 4.50 -10.82
CA VAL A 249 -4.86 5.96 -10.79
C VAL A 249 -3.82 6.44 -9.77
N ILE A 250 -2.91 7.31 -10.21
CA ILE A 250 -1.84 7.85 -9.38
C ILE A 250 -2.05 9.36 -9.19
N PHE A 251 -2.30 9.76 -7.96
CA PHE A 251 -2.38 11.15 -7.52
C PHE A 251 -1.01 11.70 -7.12
N PRO A 252 -0.86 13.03 -6.94
CA PRO A 252 0.38 13.59 -6.41
C PRO A 252 0.76 12.98 -5.05
N GLY A 253 2.04 12.66 -4.90
CA GLY A 253 2.58 12.03 -3.69
C GLY A 253 4.08 12.23 -3.53
N GLY A 254 4.60 11.65 -2.44
CA GLY A 254 6.02 11.72 -2.06
C GLY A 254 6.80 10.50 -2.51
N ALA A 255 7.80 10.11 -1.70
CA ALA A 255 8.69 8.98 -1.99
C ALA A 255 7.96 7.64 -2.20
N GLY A 256 6.93 7.34 -1.40
CA GLY A 256 6.17 6.08 -1.53
C GLY A 256 5.42 5.98 -2.87
N THR A 257 4.80 7.08 -3.31
CA THR A 257 4.11 7.12 -4.61
C THR A 257 5.09 7.02 -5.79
N ALA A 258 6.29 7.59 -5.66
CA ALA A 258 7.35 7.41 -6.63
C ALA A 258 7.87 5.96 -6.67
N GLU A 259 8.01 5.30 -5.52
CA GLU A 259 8.33 3.87 -5.42
C GLU A 259 7.29 3.01 -6.17
N GLU A 260 6.01 3.24 -5.90
CA GLU A 260 4.89 2.54 -6.54
C GLU A 260 4.86 2.75 -8.07
N LEU A 261 5.08 3.97 -8.55
CA LEU A 261 5.17 4.27 -9.98
C LEU A 261 6.35 3.55 -10.64
N LEU A 262 7.54 3.61 -10.04
CA LEU A 262 8.75 2.97 -10.57
C LEU A 262 8.64 1.44 -10.56
N TYR A 263 7.99 0.87 -9.54
CA TYR A 263 7.67 -0.54 -9.48
C TYR A 263 6.82 -0.97 -10.68
N LEU A 264 5.71 -0.26 -10.93
CA LEU A 264 4.79 -0.59 -12.00
C LEU A 264 5.43 -0.40 -13.38
N LEU A 265 6.11 0.73 -13.63
CA LEU A 265 6.76 0.98 -14.91
C LEU A 265 7.86 -0.04 -15.19
N GLY A 266 8.66 -0.40 -14.18
CA GLY A 266 9.67 -1.45 -14.33
C GLY A 266 9.10 -2.80 -14.79
N ILE A 267 7.92 -3.17 -14.26
CA ILE A 267 7.18 -4.37 -14.68
C ILE A 267 6.63 -4.21 -16.10
N LEU A 268 5.97 -3.10 -16.43
CA LEU A 268 5.33 -2.89 -17.74
C LEU A 268 6.33 -2.71 -18.90
N LEU A 269 7.59 -2.42 -18.60
CA LEU A 269 8.71 -2.38 -19.55
C LEU A 269 9.30 -3.76 -19.85
N ASN A 270 8.88 -4.81 -19.14
CA ASN A 270 9.27 -6.16 -19.49
C ASN A 270 8.67 -6.54 -20.85
N LYS A 271 9.48 -7.16 -21.72
CA LYS A 271 9.07 -7.58 -23.06
C LYS A 271 7.88 -8.53 -23.05
N GLU A 272 7.78 -9.39 -22.03
CA GLU A 272 6.66 -10.33 -21.87
C GLU A 272 5.34 -9.63 -21.53
N ASN A 273 5.38 -8.36 -21.10
CA ASN A 273 4.20 -7.57 -20.75
C ASN A 273 3.81 -6.56 -21.85
N GLN A 274 4.47 -6.57 -23.02
CA GLN A 274 4.25 -5.55 -24.05
C GLN A 274 2.80 -5.48 -24.55
N ASP A 275 2.14 -6.63 -24.68
CA ASP A 275 0.75 -6.75 -25.15
C ASP A 275 -0.28 -6.71 -24.01
N MET A 276 0.15 -6.50 -22.76
CA MET A 276 -0.75 -6.48 -21.62
C MET A 276 -1.49 -5.14 -21.53
N PRO A 277 -2.83 -5.11 -21.65
CA PRO A 277 -3.59 -3.90 -21.40
C PRO A 277 -3.55 -3.60 -19.90
N PHE A 278 -3.03 -2.43 -19.55
CA PHE A 278 -2.96 -1.98 -18.17
C PHE A 278 -3.23 -0.46 -18.10
N PRO A 279 -4.50 -0.05 -17.89
CA PRO A 279 -4.86 1.36 -17.77
C PRO A 279 -4.12 2.00 -16.60
N LEU A 280 -3.31 3.01 -16.90
CA LEU A 280 -2.54 3.77 -15.91
C LEU A 280 -2.73 5.27 -16.15
N VAL A 281 -3.33 5.96 -15.19
CA VAL A 281 -3.61 7.40 -15.28
C VAL A 281 -2.93 8.12 -14.12
N LEU A 282 -2.07 9.08 -14.46
CA LEU A 282 -1.52 10.05 -13.52
C LEU A 282 -2.43 11.29 -13.52
N THR A 283 -2.94 11.70 -12.38
CA THR A 283 -3.96 12.76 -12.33
C THR A 283 -3.93 13.60 -11.07
N GLY A 284 -4.30 14.86 -11.20
CA GLY A 284 -4.47 15.77 -10.08
C GLY A 284 -5.18 17.05 -10.49
N PRO A 285 -5.42 17.96 -9.54
CA PRO A 285 -6.05 19.24 -9.82
C PRO A 285 -5.12 20.12 -10.66
N LYS A 286 -5.63 21.22 -11.19
CA LYS A 286 -4.86 22.15 -12.04
C LYS A 286 -3.53 22.60 -11.41
N GLU A 287 -3.50 22.80 -10.10
CA GLU A 287 -2.32 23.20 -9.33
C GLU A 287 -1.19 22.16 -9.32
N SER A 288 -1.50 20.90 -9.68
CA SER A 288 -0.53 19.81 -9.74
C SER A 288 0.11 19.64 -11.13
N ALA A 289 -0.21 20.48 -12.11
CA ALA A 289 0.36 20.39 -13.46
C ALA A 289 1.90 20.40 -13.45
N ASP A 290 2.52 21.34 -12.74
CA ASP A 290 3.99 21.43 -12.61
C ASP A 290 4.60 20.21 -11.90
N TYR A 291 3.85 19.57 -10.99
CA TYR A 291 4.29 18.33 -10.34
C TYR A 291 4.38 17.20 -11.37
N PHE A 292 3.33 17.03 -12.19
CA PHE A 292 3.30 15.96 -13.19
C PHE A 292 4.27 16.19 -14.35
N ILE A 293 4.51 17.45 -14.75
CA ILE A 293 5.57 17.78 -15.73
C ILE A 293 6.92 17.26 -15.23
N LYS A 294 7.28 17.51 -13.97
CA LYS A 294 8.55 17.05 -13.41
C LYS A 294 8.65 15.54 -13.27
N ILE A 295 7.53 14.88 -12.95
CA ILE A 295 7.47 13.41 -12.91
C ILE A 295 7.67 12.85 -14.33
N ASP A 296 6.97 13.39 -15.32
CA ASP A 296 7.08 12.97 -16.72
C ASP A 296 8.50 13.16 -17.26
N GLU A 297 9.09 14.34 -17.04
CA GLU A 297 10.48 14.65 -17.40
C GLU A 297 11.46 13.68 -16.72
N PHE A 298 11.28 13.38 -15.43
CA PHE A 298 12.11 12.42 -14.71
C PHE A 298 12.00 11.01 -15.30
N ILE A 299 10.79 10.54 -15.58
CA ILE A 299 10.57 9.22 -16.18
C ILE A 299 11.16 9.16 -17.59
N GLY A 300 10.91 10.15 -18.44
CA GLY A 300 11.48 10.22 -19.80
C GLY A 300 13.01 10.27 -19.78
N ALA A 301 13.61 11.04 -18.88
CA ALA A 301 15.06 11.15 -18.78
C ALA A 301 15.75 9.89 -18.22
N THR A 302 15.03 9.06 -17.46
CA THR A 302 15.59 7.86 -16.79
C THR A 302 15.24 6.56 -17.50
N LEU A 303 13.94 6.32 -17.69
CA LEU A 303 13.38 5.08 -18.25
C LEU A 303 13.04 5.20 -19.75
N GLY A 304 12.96 6.42 -20.29
CA GLY A 304 12.75 6.69 -21.71
C GLY A 304 11.29 6.82 -22.13
N GLU A 305 11.08 7.15 -23.42
CA GLU A 305 9.74 7.37 -24.00
C GLU A 305 8.85 6.11 -23.93
N GLU A 306 9.43 4.91 -23.97
CA GLU A 306 8.68 3.66 -23.81
C GLU A 306 7.96 3.64 -22.46
N ALA A 307 8.60 4.12 -21.39
CA ALA A 307 7.98 4.22 -20.06
C ALA A 307 6.88 5.28 -20.02
N GLN A 308 7.10 6.44 -20.68
CA GLN A 308 6.10 7.50 -20.80
C GLN A 308 4.86 7.03 -21.56
N SER A 309 5.02 6.14 -22.54
CA SER A 309 3.91 5.57 -23.30
C SER A 309 2.98 4.65 -22.49
N LYS A 310 3.41 4.22 -21.28
CA LYS A 310 2.63 3.32 -20.42
C LYS A 310 1.56 4.04 -19.59
N TYR A 311 1.52 5.37 -19.58
CA TYR A 311 0.54 6.13 -18.81
C TYR A 311 -0.02 7.33 -19.56
N GLU A 312 -1.18 7.79 -19.09
CA GLU A 312 -1.80 9.04 -19.51
C GLU A 312 -1.82 10.03 -18.35
N ILE A 313 -1.39 11.28 -18.59
CA ILE A 313 -1.54 12.37 -17.63
C ILE A 313 -2.84 13.11 -17.90
N VAL A 314 -3.74 13.13 -16.91
CA VAL A 314 -5.02 13.85 -16.96
C VAL A 314 -5.08 14.90 -15.86
N ILE A 315 -5.09 16.18 -16.22
CA ILE A 315 -5.15 17.29 -15.27
C ILE A 315 -6.57 17.84 -15.19
N ASP A 316 -7.10 18.00 -13.98
CA ASP A 316 -8.35 18.71 -13.67
C ASP A 316 -9.60 18.13 -14.37
N ASP A 317 -9.65 16.82 -14.59
CA ASP A 317 -10.78 16.14 -15.25
C ASP A 317 -11.08 14.77 -14.61
N PRO A 318 -11.78 14.74 -13.46
CA PRO A 318 -12.10 13.49 -12.78
C PRO A 318 -13.04 12.59 -13.60
N VAL A 319 -13.85 13.18 -14.49
CA VAL A 319 -14.79 12.45 -15.36
C VAL A 319 -14.01 11.66 -16.42
N ARG A 320 -12.99 12.28 -17.03
CA ARG A 320 -12.11 11.60 -18.00
C ARG A 320 -11.33 10.48 -17.34
N VAL A 321 -10.75 10.69 -16.15
CA VAL A 321 -10.04 9.64 -15.39
C VAL A 321 -10.94 8.40 -15.24
N ALA A 322 -12.18 8.60 -14.78
CA ALA A 322 -13.11 7.50 -14.58
C ALA A 322 -13.59 6.85 -15.90
N ARG A 323 -13.67 7.61 -17.00
CA ARG A 323 -13.98 7.05 -18.34
C ARG A 323 -12.84 6.20 -18.88
N VAL A 324 -11.59 6.62 -18.71
CA VAL A 324 -10.41 5.84 -19.11
C VAL A 324 -10.38 4.52 -18.34
N MET A 325 -10.59 4.55 -17.02
CA MET A 325 -10.66 3.33 -16.21
C MET A 325 -11.81 2.42 -16.63
N SER A 326 -13.02 2.97 -16.81
CA SER A 326 -14.20 2.20 -17.22
C SER A 326 -14.01 1.51 -18.57
N HIS A 327 -13.47 2.20 -19.57
CA HIS A 327 -13.14 1.58 -20.86
C HIS A 327 -12.04 0.52 -20.71
N GLY A 328 -11.06 0.78 -19.84
CA GLY A 328 -10.00 -0.17 -19.51
C GLY A 328 -10.51 -1.49 -18.93
N MET A 329 -11.57 -1.46 -18.11
CA MET A 329 -12.21 -2.68 -17.58
C MET A 329 -12.71 -3.60 -18.71
N ASP A 330 -13.35 -3.04 -19.74
CA ASP A 330 -13.83 -3.80 -20.90
C ASP A 330 -12.67 -4.44 -21.66
N VAL A 331 -11.61 -3.67 -21.93
CA VAL A 331 -10.42 -4.15 -22.63
C VAL A 331 -9.74 -5.29 -21.87
N ILE A 332 -9.62 -5.16 -20.54
CA ILE A 332 -9.02 -6.21 -19.71
C ILE A 332 -9.89 -7.46 -19.67
N LYS A 333 -11.21 -7.30 -19.55
CA LYS A 333 -12.14 -8.43 -19.58
C LYS A 333 -11.98 -9.25 -20.85
N ASP A 334 -11.91 -8.58 -22.00
CA ASP A 334 -11.70 -9.23 -23.29
C ASP A 334 -10.33 -9.88 -23.37
N HIS A 335 -9.26 -9.17 -22.96
CA HIS A 335 -7.90 -9.71 -22.97
C HIS A 335 -7.74 -10.96 -22.09
N ARG A 336 -8.21 -10.92 -20.84
CA ARG A 336 -8.13 -12.08 -19.93
C ARG A 336 -8.94 -13.26 -20.45
N LYS A 337 -10.09 -12.99 -21.09
CA LYS A 337 -10.90 -14.02 -21.73
C LYS A 337 -10.19 -14.67 -22.92
N THR A 338 -9.48 -13.90 -23.75
CA THR A 338 -8.78 -14.43 -24.92
C THR A 338 -7.49 -15.18 -24.55
N THR A 339 -6.79 -14.74 -23.50
CA THR A 339 -5.57 -15.40 -23.00
C THR A 339 -5.84 -16.55 -22.03
N GLY A 340 -7.06 -16.66 -21.50
CA GLY A 340 -7.45 -17.69 -20.54
C GLY A 340 -6.99 -17.40 -19.10
N ASP A 341 -6.65 -16.15 -18.80
CA ASP A 341 -6.26 -15.70 -17.46
C ASP A 341 -7.48 -15.35 -16.59
N SER A 342 -7.30 -15.32 -15.27
CA SER A 342 -8.35 -14.94 -14.32
C SER A 342 -8.66 -13.45 -14.40
N TYR A 343 -9.93 -13.07 -14.21
CA TYR A 343 -10.31 -11.68 -14.01
C TYR A 343 -9.78 -11.18 -12.66
N GLN A 344 -9.99 -11.97 -11.60
CA GLN A 344 -9.78 -11.57 -10.22
C GLN A 344 -8.30 -11.44 -9.82
N TYR A 345 -7.41 -12.09 -10.57
CA TYR A 345 -5.98 -12.08 -10.30
C TYR A 345 -5.20 -12.22 -11.61
N ASN A 346 -4.34 -11.25 -11.90
CA ASN A 346 -3.55 -11.20 -13.13
C ASN A 346 -2.37 -12.17 -13.07
N TRP A 347 -2.53 -13.45 -13.45
CA TRP A 347 -1.42 -14.41 -13.41
C TRP A 347 -0.43 -14.19 -14.53
N SER A 348 -0.90 -13.75 -15.70
CA SER A 348 -0.08 -13.57 -16.90
C SER A 348 0.95 -12.44 -16.77
N LEU A 349 0.77 -11.51 -15.83
CA LEU A 349 1.72 -10.42 -15.59
C LEU A 349 3.09 -10.98 -15.18
N LYS A 350 4.10 -10.75 -16.01
CA LYS A 350 5.47 -11.14 -15.71
C LYS A 350 6.09 -10.14 -14.74
N ILE A 351 6.45 -10.60 -13.54
CA ILE A 351 7.17 -9.79 -12.54
C ILE A 351 8.53 -10.45 -12.32
N GLU A 352 9.60 -9.70 -12.55
CA GLU A 352 10.95 -10.23 -12.36
C GLU A 352 11.33 -10.28 -10.86
N PRO A 353 12.21 -11.22 -10.45
CA PRO A 353 12.59 -11.40 -9.06
C PRO A 353 13.08 -10.12 -8.36
N GLU A 354 13.75 -9.22 -9.07
CA GLU A 354 14.22 -7.94 -8.51
C GLU A 354 13.12 -7.03 -7.97
N PHE A 355 11.87 -7.22 -8.43
CA PHE A 355 10.68 -6.54 -7.92
C PHE A 355 10.01 -7.31 -6.77
N GLN A 356 10.27 -8.61 -6.60
CA GLN A 356 9.63 -9.45 -5.57
C GLN A 356 10.49 -9.68 -4.33
N LEU A 357 11.81 -9.64 -4.48
CA LEU A 357 12.73 -9.89 -3.37
C LEU A 357 12.68 -8.74 -2.35
N PRO A 358 12.48 -9.05 -1.06
CA PRO A 358 12.45 -8.04 0.00
C PRO A 358 13.74 -7.21 0.05
N PHE A 359 13.59 -5.90 0.22
CA PHE A 359 14.71 -4.97 0.36
C PHE A 359 14.79 -4.40 1.78
N THR A 360 15.89 -4.69 2.50
CA THR A 360 16.18 -4.11 3.81
C THR A 360 17.18 -2.96 3.66
N PRO A 361 16.78 -1.69 3.86
CA PRO A 361 17.62 -0.53 3.60
C PRO A 361 18.63 -0.30 4.75
N THR A 362 19.83 -0.84 4.59
CA THR A 362 21.00 -0.48 5.39
C THR A 362 21.82 0.61 4.69
N HIS A 363 22.69 1.33 5.41
CA HIS A 363 23.58 2.33 4.80
C HIS A 363 24.44 1.75 3.68
N GLU A 364 24.97 0.54 3.88
CA GLU A 364 25.75 -0.19 2.88
C GLU A 364 24.92 -0.53 1.63
N MET A 365 23.70 -1.06 1.82
CA MET A 365 22.82 -1.41 0.70
C MET A 365 22.41 -0.17 -0.09
N MET A 366 22.08 0.91 0.59
CA MET A 366 21.70 2.18 -0.04
C MET A 366 22.85 2.80 -0.82
N SER A 367 24.09 2.74 -0.31
CA SER A 367 25.26 3.26 -1.02
C SER A 367 25.70 2.40 -2.21
N ASN A 368 25.33 1.12 -2.23
CA ASN A 368 25.73 0.16 -3.26
C ASN A 368 24.66 -0.04 -4.35
N LEU A 369 23.55 0.72 -4.33
CA LEU A 369 22.54 0.66 -5.39
C LEU A 369 23.14 1.05 -6.74
N ASN A 370 22.87 0.25 -7.78
CA ASN A 370 23.34 0.54 -9.12
C ASN A 370 22.47 1.62 -9.78
N LEU A 371 22.74 2.88 -9.46
CA LEU A 371 22.02 4.04 -9.99
C LEU A 371 22.81 4.69 -11.14
N HIS A 372 22.97 3.96 -12.25
CA HIS A 372 23.57 4.45 -13.48
C HIS A 372 22.62 4.23 -14.66
N PHE A 373 22.75 5.04 -15.70
CA PHE A 373 22.04 4.77 -16.94
C PHE A 373 22.49 3.44 -17.54
N GLN A 374 21.53 2.63 -17.93
CA GLN A 374 21.77 1.31 -18.49
C GLN A 374 20.72 0.99 -19.57
N ASP A 375 21.06 0.02 -20.42
CA ASP A 375 20.19 -0.41 -21.53
C ASP A 375 18.93 -1.11 -21.00
N ASN A 376 19.07 -1.92 -19.94
CA ASN A 376 17.94 -2.55 -19.28
C ASN A 376 17.21 -1.57 -18.35
N LYS A 377 16.17 -0.91 -18.88
CA LYS A 377 15.38 0.08 -18.14
C LYS A 377 14.64 -0.51 -16.94
N ALA A 378 14.21 -1.76 -17.01
CA ALA A 378 13.55 -2.45 -15.89
C ALA A 378 14.50 -2.59 -14.69
N GLU A 379 15.78 -2.90 -14.93
CA GLU A 379 16.77 -2.99 -13.85
C GLU A 379 17.04 -1.62 -13.20
N LEU A 380 16.98 -0.52 -13.98
CA LEU A 380 17.16 0.83 -13.42
C LEU A 380 15.94 1.20 -12.58
N ALA A 381 14.75 0.90 -13.07
CA ALA A 381 13.50 1.08 -12.33
C ALA A 381 13.52 0.28 -11.01
N ALA A 382 14.04 -0.95 -10.99
CA ALA A 382 14.16 -1.76 -9.77
C ALA A 382 15.11 -1.13 -8.74
N ASN A 383 16.25 -0.57 -9.16
CA ASN A 383 17.18 0.12 -8.25
C ASN A 383 16.63 1.46 -7.75
N LEU A 384 15.98 2.23 -8.62
CA LEU A 384 15.28 3.47 -8.21
C LEU A 384 14.16 3.16 -7.21
N ARG A 385 13.36 2.11 -7.46
CA ARG A 385 12.33 1.61 -6.52
C ARG A 385 12.93 1.36 -5.14
N ARG A 386 14.05 0.63 -5.06
CA ARG A 386 14.75 0.37 -3.79
C ARG A 386 15.25 1.64 -3.12
N ALA A 387 15.78 2.60 -3.89
CA ALA A 387 16.21 3.89 -3.35
C ALA A 387 15.05 4.64 -2.68
N PHE A 388 13.89 4.75 -3.36
CA PHE A 388 12.70 5.38 -2.76
C PHE A 388 12.14 4.57 -1.58
N SER A 389 12.16 3.25 -1.64
CA SER A 389 11.78 2.37 -0.53
C SER A 389 12.64 2.61 0.72
N GLY A 390 13.95 2.80 0.54
CA GLY A 390 14.86 3.17 1.62
C GLY A 390 14.57 4.56 2.21
N ILE A 391 14.21 5.53 1.38
CA ILE A 391 13.78 6.87 1.84
C ILE A 391 12.47 6.77 2.64
N VAL A 392 11.48 6.02 2.15
CA VAL A 392 10.24 5.77 2.89
C VAL A 392 10.56 5.14 4.24
N ALA A 393 11.35 4.06 4.25
CA ALA A 393 11.75 3.38 5.47
C ALA A 393 12.45 4.32 6.47
N GLY A 394 13.40 5.13 6.01
CA GLY A 394 14.10 6.11 6.84
C GLY A 394 13.21 7.21 7.43
N ASN A 395 12.02 7.43 6.86
CA ASN A 395 11.06 8.43 7.33
C ASN A 395 10.00 7.85 8.28
N VAL A 396 9.59 6.60 8.10
CA VAL A 396 8.40 6.05 8.78
C VAL A 396 8.62 4.71 9.50
N LYS A 397 9.64 3.92 9.15
CA LYS A 397 9.90 2.61 9.77
C LYS A 397 10.83 2.75 10.97
N MET A 398 10.36 2.35 12.15
CA MET A 398 11.06 2.58 13.43
C MET A 398 12.52 2.10 13.46
N GLU A 399 12.80 0.90 12.98
CA GLU A 399 14.16 0.34 12.99
C GLU A 399 15.11 1.14 12.09
N THR A 400 14.62 1.54 10.92
CA THR A 400 15.38 2.33 9.95
C THR A 400 15.58 3.76 10.46
N ILE A 401 14.56 4.39 11.06
CA ILE A 401 14.69 5.71 11.70
C ILE A 401 15.78 5.67 12.79
N LYS A 402 15.81 4.63 13.62
CA LYS A 402 16.85 4.45 14.65
C LYS A 402 18.24 4.34 14.01
N SER A 403 18.36 3.56 12.93
CA SER A 403 19.62 3.43 12.19
C SER A 403 20.09 4.78 11.63
N VAL A 404 19.20 5.56 11.02
CA VAL A 404 19.49 6.91 10.50
C VAL A 404 19.89 7.88 11.61
N LYS A 405 19.22 7.84 12.78
CA LYS A 405 19.60 8.65 13.95
C LYS A 405 20.99 8.29 14.47
N GLN A 406 21.40 7.02 14.38
CA GLN A 406 22.68 6.53 14.89
C GLN A 406 23.86 6.75 13.92
N HIS A 407 23.66 6.46 12.64
CA HIS A 407 24.73 6.44 11.63
C HIS A 407 24.70 7.64 10.67
N GLY A 408 23.68 8.50 10.77
CA GLY A 408 23.45 9.60 9.84
C GLY A 408 22.54 9.23 8.66
N PRO A 409 22.27 10.16 7.73
CA PRO A 409 21.42 9.91 6.57
C PRO A 409 22.03 8.88 5.62
N PHE A 410 21.19 8.20 4.84
CA PHE A 410 21.64 7.33 3.76
C PHE A 410 22.41 8.12 2.69
N GLU A 411 23.59 7.64 2.31
CA GLU A 411 24.31 8.16 1.15
C GLU A 411 23.83 7.44 -0.10
N ILE A 412 23.24 8.18 -1.03
CA ILE A 412 22.77 7.64 -2.31
C ILE A 412 23.70 8.18 -3.39
N LYS A 413 24.32 7.28 -4.14
CA LYS A 413 25.37 7.57 -5.12
C LYS A 413 25.03 6.92 -6.46
N GLY A 414 25.54 7.49 -7.54
CA GLY A 414 25.31 6.98 -8.89
C GLY A 414 25.86 7.92 -9.96
N ASP A 415 25.30 7.81 -11.16
CA ASP A 415 25.60 8.72 -12.26
C ASP A 415 25.27 10.18 -11.85
N PRO A 416 26.19 11.16 -12.02
CA PRO A 416 25.98 12.53 -11.56
C PRO A 416 24.74 13.20 -12.14
N LYS A 417 24.37 12.90 -13.40
CA LYS A 417 23.17 13.46 -14.02
C LYS A 417 21.92 12.83 -13.40
N LEU A 418 21.91 11.51 -13.19
CA LEU A 418 20.81 10.83 -12.51
C LEU A 418 20.62 11.34 -11.08
N MET A 419 21.71 11.48 -10.33
CA MET A 419 21.69 12.00 -8.95
C MET A 419 21.15 13.42 -8.88
N ALA A 420 21.57 14.32 -9.78
CA ALA A 420 21.02 15.68 -9.86
C ALA A 420 19.51 15.71 -10.14
N MET A 421 19.01 14.79 -10.98
CA MET A 421 17.57 14.65 -11.25
C MET A 421 16.81 14.13 -10.02
N MET A 422 17.34 13.11 -9.34
CA MET A 422 16.76 12.61 -8.09
C MET A 422 16.74 13.67 -7.00
N ASP A 423 17.82 14.43 -6.81
CA ASP A 423 17.89 15.51 -5.83
C ASP A 423 16.86 16.61 -6.13
N THR A 424 16.71 17.00 -7.40
CA THR A 424 15.71 17.97 -7.83
C THR A 424 14.28 17.50 -7.51
N LEU A 425 13.98 16.23 -7.81
CA LEU A 425 12.66 15.64 -7.56
C LEU A 425 12.37 15.56 -6.05
N LEU A 426 13.32 15.04 -5.27
CA LEU A 426 13.19 14.91 -3.82
C LEU A 426 13.08 16.27 -3.12
N ASN A 427 13.83 17.28 -3.55
CA ASN A 427 13.70 18.65 -3.05
C ASN A 427 12.33 19.26 -3.38
N ALA A 428 11.75 18.92 -4.53
CA ALA A 428 10.38 19.32 -4.85
C ALA A 428 9.36 18.68 -3.88
N PHE A 429 9.51 17.40 -3.54
CA PHE A 429 8.66 16.73 -2.55
C PHE A 429 8.76 17.38 -1.16
N VAL A 430 9.98 17.73 -0.73
CA VAL A 430 10.18 18.44 0.55
C VAL A 430 9.54 19.82 0.53
N LYS A 431 9.75 20.61 -0.53
CA LYS A 431 9.18 21.96 -0.67
C LYS A 431 7.65 21.95 -0.67
N GLN A 432 7.06 20.90 -1.26
CA GLN A 432 5.61 20.69 -1.34
C GLN A 432 5.04 19.96 -0.11
N GLN A 433 5.84 19.74 0.94
CA GLN A 433 5.44 19.08 2.20
C GLN A 433 4.86 17.66 2.03
N ARG A 434 5.41 16.90 1.08
CA ARG A 434 4.95 15.53 0.76
C ARG A 434 5.67 14.42 1.54
N MET A 435 6.72 14.76 2.29
CA MET A 435 7.55 13.80 3.02
C MET A 435 7.14 13.60 4.48
N LYS A 436 6.27 14.47 5.00
CA LYS A 436 5.82 14.46 6.40
C LYS A 436 4.50 15.22 6.51
N LEU A 437 3.64 14.83 7.45
CA LEU A 437 2.46 15.62 7.81
C LEU A 437 2.85 16.98 8.40
N PRO A 438 1.98 18.01 8.26
CA PRO A 438 2.19 19.32 8.86
C PRO A 438 2.39 19.26 10.38
N GLY A 439 3.23 20.15 10.91
CA GLY A 439 3.42 20.32 12.36
C GLY A 439 4.88 20.28 12.83
N SER A 440 5.81 19.81 11.99
CA SER A 440 7.24 19.90 12.28
C SER A 440 8.08 19.99 11.00
N LYS A 441 9.31 20.52 11.12
CA LYS A 441 10.25 20.58 10.00
C LYS A 441 10.70 19.17 9.61
N TYR A 442 10.64 18.85 8.32
CA TYR A 442 11.21 17.63 7.78
C TYR A 442 12.75 17.74 7.72
N VAL A 443 13.44 16.70 8.20
CA VAL A 443 14.88 16.53 8.08
C VAL A 443 15.11 15.30 7.20
N PRO A 444 15.73 15.45 6.01
CA PRO A 444 15.94 14.32 5.11
C PRO A 444 16.72 13.16 5.76
N CYS A 445 16.21 11.94 5.60
CA CYS A 445 16.91 10.71 5.99
C CYS A 445 17.96 10.26 4.97
N TYR A 446 18.22 11.08 3.95
CA TYR A 446 19.09 10.79 2.82
C TYR A 446 19.97 12.00 2.48
N ARG A 447 21.08 11.74 1.79
CA ARG A 447 21.96 12.69 1.15
C ARG A 447 22.34 12.15 -0.23
N ILE A 448 22.05 12.94 -1.27
CA ILE A 448 22.49 12.64 -2.63
C ILE A 448 23.94 13.10 -2.77
N ASP A 449 24.81 12.19 -3.23
CA ASP A 449 26.21 12.49 -3.56
C ASP A 449 26.28 12.86 -5.05
N ASN A 450 26.52 14.15 -5.33
CA ASN A 450 26.50 14.72 -6.70
C ASN A 450 27.90 14.87 -7.26
#